data_AF-A0A7C6F0R5-F1
#
_entry.id   AF-A0A7C6F0R5-F1
#
_cell.length_a   1.000
_cell.length_b   1.000
_cell.length_c   1.000
_cell.angle_alpha   90.00
_cell.angle_beta   90.00
_cell.angle_gamma   90.00
#
_symmetry.space_group_name_H-M   'P 1'
#
loop_
_entity.id
_entity.type
_entity.pdbx_description
1 polymer ?
#
loop_
_entity_poly.entity_id
_entity_poly.type
_entity_poly.pdbx_seq_one_letter_code
_entity_poly.pdbx_strand_id
1 'polypeptide(L)' 'MLINFTKMHGLGNDFVVIDAIHQTLRLSREQVRFIA' A
#
# COMPACT_ATOMS: atom_id res chain seq x y z
N MET A 1 -2.77 -11.62 6.19
CA MET A 1 -3.28 -10.29 6.60
C MET A 1 -4.02 -9.72 5.41
N LEU A 2 -5.24 -9.24 5.59
CA LEU A 2 -5.98 -8.53 4.55
C LEU A 2 -5.67 -7.03 4.71
N ILE A 3 -5.25 -6.35 3.64
CA ILE A 3 -5.00 -4.90 3.63
C ILE A 3 -6.03 -4.26 2.70
N ASN A 4 -6.75 -3.27 3.21
CA ASN A 4 -7.58 -2.44 2.35
C ASN A 4 -6.68 -1.41 1.65
N PHE A 5 -6.68 -1.43 0.32
CA PHE A 5 -5.88 -0.52 -0.49
C PHE A 5 -6.66 0.03 -1.67
N THR A 6 -6.18 1.13 -2.22
CA THR A 6 -6.64 1.70 -3.50
C THR A 6 -5.45 1.85 -4.42
N LYS A 7 -5.58 1.40 -5.68
CA LYS A 7 -4.60 1.72 -6.73
C LYS A 7 -4.91 3.11 -7.27
N MET A 8 -3.91 3.99 -7.24
CA MET A 8 -3.95 5.32 -7.85
C MET A 8 -2.85 5.44 -8.91
N HIS A 9 -2.98 6.37 -9.84
CA HIS A 9 -1.93 6.69 -10.80
C HIS A 9 -1.84 8.20 -11.04
N GLY A 10 -0.66 8.70 -11.38
CA GLY A 10 -0.41 10.12 -11.63
C GLY A 10 0.87 10.36 -12.42
N LEU A 11 0.77 11.12 -13.52
CA LEU A 11 1.90 11.41 -14.43
C LEU A 11 2.66 10.16 -14.90
N GLY A 12 1.93 9.05 -15.11
CA GLY A 12 2.51 7.77 -15.53
C GLY A 12 3.09 6.91 -14.41
N ASN A 13 3.04 7.36 -13.15
CA ASN A 13 3.45 6.56 -12.00
C ASN A 13 2.23 5.90 -11.35
N ASP A 14 2.38 4.64 -10.96
CA ASP A 14 1.39 3.90 -10.18
C ASP A 14 1.69 3.99 -8.68
N PHE A 15 0.63 4.00 -7.87
CA PHE A 15 0.70 4.08 -6.43
C PHE A 15 -0.26 3.08 -5.79
N VAL A 16 0.20 2.41 -4.73
CA VAL A 16 -0.65 1.66 -3.80
C VAL A 16 -0.88 2.54 -2.59
N VAL A 17 -2.12 2.94 -2.36
CA VAL A 17 -2.51 3.78 -1.22
C VAL A 17 -3.21 2.93 -0.17
N ILE A 18 -2.74 3.00 1.07
CA ILE A 18 -3.26 2.22 2.19
C ILE A 18 -3.75 3.19 3.28
N ASP A 19 -5.00 3.03 3.69
CA ASP A 19 -5.58 3.82 4.78
C ASP A 19 -5.10 3.30 6.15
N ALA A 20 -4.13 3.98 6.76
CA ALA A 20 -3.60 3.62 8.07
C ALA A 20 -4.33 4.29 9.25
N ILE A 21 -5.43 5.01 9.01
CA ILE A 21 -6.24 5.65 10.07
C ILE A 21 -7.17 4.61 10.69
N HIS A 22 -7.86 3.83 9.86
CA HIS A 22 -8.82 2.83 10.31
C HIS A 22 -8.21 1.42 10.46
N GLN A 23 -6.99 1.20 9.97
CA GLN A 23 -6.27 -0.07 10.11
C GLN A 23 -4.85 0.17 10.62
N THR A 24 -4.49 -0.47 11.73
CA THR A 24 -3.09 -0.44 12.19
C THR A 24 -2.25 -1.33 11.28
N LEU A 25 -1.23 -0.74 10.68
CA LEU A 25 -0.38 -1.42 9.71
C LEU A 25 1.10 -1.31 10.12
N ARG A 26 1.80 -2.45 10.14
CA ARG A 26 3.26 -2.52 10.18
C ARG A 26 3.73 -3.42 9.05
N LEU A 27 4.46 -2.84 8.10
CA LEU A 27 5.05 -3.58 6.99
C LEU A 27 6.56 -3.69 7.16
N SER A 28 7.10 -4.89 6.91
CA SER A 28 8.53 -5.07 6.74
C SER A 28 8.98 -4.60 5.35
N ARG A 29 10.29 -4.42 5.15
CA ARG A 29 10.83 -4.04 3.84
C ARG A 29 10.55 -5.10 2.77
N GLU A 30 10.57 -6.37 3.15
CA GLU A 30 10.26 -7.50 2.28
C GLU A 30 8.80 -7.47 1.84
N GLN A 31 7.87 -7.10 2.73
CA GLN A 31 6.46 -6.95 2.40
C GLN A 31 6.21 -5.76 1.47
N VAL A 32 6.88 -4.62 1.70
CA VAL A 32 6.80 -3.46 0.79
C VAL A 32 7.30 -3.83 -0.60
N ARG A 33 8.42 -4.57 -0.68
CA ARG A 33 8.96 -5.07 -1.96
C ARG A 33 8.09 -6.11 -2.66
N PHE A 34 7.23 -6.82 -1.94
CA PHE A 34 6.29 -7.77 -2.53
C PHE A 34 5.06 -7.07 -3.14
N ILE A 35 4.70 -5.89 -2.60
CA ILE A 35 3.57 -5.09 -3.06
C ILE A 35 3.91 -4.32 -4.35
N ALA A 36 5.17 -3.90 -4.50
CA ALA A 36 5.69 -3.18 -5.66
C ALA A 36 6.17 -4.15 -6.75
#